data_AF-A0A2R6ESU4-F1
#
_entry.id   AF-A0A2R6ESU4-F1
#
_cell.length_a   1.000
_cell.length_b   1.000
_cell.length_c   1.000
_cell.angle_alpha   90.00
_cell.angle_beta   90.00
_cell.angle_gamma   90.00
#
_symmetry.space_group_name_H-M   'P 1'
#
loop_
_entity.id
_entity.type
_entity.pdbx_description
1 polymer ?
#
loop_
_entity_poly.entity_id
_entity_poly.type
_entity_poly.pdbx_seq_one_letter_code
_entity_poly.pdbx_strand_id
1 'polypeptide(L)'
;MTGPHAPPRRRLAAVGLLLALPWTALLIDYSGTTVVNGLFPLFVLDYNPGVDPAVRLIPVWRFFTAGGAIPRNPELWPASILLHLVALASAAAGALFGREDPRVTGGALALAGIAGLGVAFAFTHRLRYTPVPVGALLACALAWWYYIPAFRRMFER
;
A
#
# COMPACT_ATOMS: atom_id res chain seq x y z
N MET A 1 30.90 -0.37 -8.45
CA MET A 1 29.73 0.38 -8.96
C MET A 1 28.51 -0.52 -8.91
N THR A 2 27.62 -0.40 -7.93
CA THR A 2 26.30 -1.05 -8.00
C THR A 2 25.27 -0.06 -7.50
N GLY A 3 24.79 0.82 -8.39
CA GLY A 3 23.55 1.55 -8.14
C GLY A 3 22.37 0.58 -7.96
N PRO A 4 21.21 1.05 -7.50
CA PRO A 4 19.99 0.24 -7.52
C PRO A 4 19.83 -0.44 -8.88
N HIS A 5 19.57 -1.75 -8.90
CA HIS A 5 19.65 -2.63 -10.09
C HIS A 5 18.74 -2.24 -11.27
N ALA A 6 17.90 -1.21 -11.12
CA ALA A 6 16.96 -0.77 -12.13
C ALA A 6 17.08 0.75 -12.40
N PRO A 7 16.86 1.17 -13.66
CA PRO A 7 16.87 2.57 -14.04
C PRO A 7 15.78 3.34 -13.26
N PRO A 8 15.99 4.65 -12.98
CA PRO A 8 15.06 5.46 -12.19
C PRO A 8 13.60 5.38 -12.66
N ARG A 9 13.35 5.37 -13.98
CA ARG A 9 12.01 5.25 -14.57
C ARG A 9 11.31 3.93 -14.21
N ARG A 10 12.04 2.81 -14.19
CA ARG A 10 11.49 1.50 -13.82
C ARG A 10 11.15 1.44 -12.34
N ARG A 11 11.97 2.07 -11.48
CA ARG A 11 11.71 2.17 -10.05
C ARG A 11 10.50 3.05 -9.76
N LEU A 12 10.41 4.21 -10.39
CA LEU A 12 9.23 5.07 -10.33
C LEU A 12 7.97 4.32 -10.78
N ALA A 13 8.02 3.62 -11.91
CA ALA A 13 6.89 2.83 -12.40
C ALA A 13 6.47 1.73 -11.41
N ALA A 14 7.43 0.99 -10.84
CA ALA A 14 7.15 -0.05 -9.85
C ALA A 14 6.50 0.51 -8.57
N VAL A 15 6.99 1.64 -8.06
CA VAL A 15 6.38 2.32 -6.91
C VAL A 15 4.98 2.83 -7.29
N GLY A 16 4.83 3.50 -8.43
CA GLY A 16 3.54 4.03 -8.89
C GLY A 16 2.48 2.96 -9.15
N LEU A 17 2.86 1.78 -9.64
CA LEU A 17 1.95 0.66 -9.86
C LEU A 17 1.25 0.18 -8.58
N LEU A 18 1.84 0.39 -7.40
CA LEU A 18 1.17 0.07 -6.13
C LEU A 18 -0.09 0.90 -5.91
N LEU A 19 -0.24 2.08 -6.52
CA LEU A 19 -1.49 2.85 -6.47
C LEU A 19 -2.65 2.14 -7.16
N ALA A 20 -2.35 1.31 -8.16
CA ALA A 20 -3.33 0.59 -8.97
C ALA A 20 -3.67 -0.80 -8.44
N LEU A 21 -3.10 -1.20 -7.29
CA LEU A 21 -3.34 -2.50 -6.67
C LEU A 21 -4.12 -2.36 -5.36
N PRO A 22 -4.98 -3.34 -5.01
CA PRO A 22 -5.52 -3.40 -3.67
C PRO A 22 -4.38 -3.69 -2.71
N TRP A 23 -4.16 -2.81 -1.74
CA TRP A 23 -3.15 -3.03 -0.71
C TRP A 23 -3.57 -4.12 0.26
N THR A 24 -4.86 -4.19 0.54
CA THR A 24 -5.51 -5.29 1.23
C THR A 24 -6.81 -5.62 0.51
N ALA A 25 -6.99 -6.87 0.11
CA ALA A 25 -8.28 -7.38 -0.32
C ALA A 25 -8.96 -8.03 0.89
N LEU A 26 -10.16 -7.58 1.23
CA LEU A 26 -10.99 -8.18 2.27
C LEU A 26 -12.03 -9.06 1.61
N LEU A 27 -11.94 -10.37 1.85
CA LEU A 27 -13.01 -11.29 1.49
C LEU A 27 -13.94 -11.38 2.70
N ILE A 28 -15.21 -11.00 2.52
CA ILE A 28 -16.20 -10.93 3.59
C ILE A 28 -17.32 -11.93 3.27
N ASP A 29 -17.49 -12.92 4.13
CA ASP A 29 -18.54 -13.94 3.96
C ASP A 29 -19.87 -13.46 4.56
N TYR A 30 -20.89 -13.35 3.72
CA TYR A 30 -22.27 -13.10 4.09
C TYR A 30 -23.14 -14.31 3.74
N SER A 31 -23.11 -15.33 4.60
CA SER A 31 -24.10 -16.42 4.65
C SER A 31 -24.51 -16.94 3.27
N GLY A 32 -23.52 -17.27 2.43
CA GLY A 32 -23.73 -17.79 1.07
C GLY A 32 -23.36 -16.82 -0.06
N THR A 33 -22.91 -15.59 0.26
CA THR A 33 -22.39 -14.63 -0.71
C THR A 33 -21.06 -14.04 -0.22
N THR A 34 -20.04 -14.08 -1.08
CA THR A 34 -18.75 -13.42 -0.80
C THR A 34 -18.75 -12.00 -1.33
N VAL A 35 -18.57 -11.03 -0.44
CA VAL A 35 -18.30 -9.63 -0.76
C VAL A 35 -16.80 -9.41 -0.79
N VAL A 36 -16.30 -8.62 -1.75
CA VAL A 36 -14.87 -8.33 -1.89
C VAL A 36 -14.63 -6.83 -1.80
N ASN A 37 -13.88 -6.43 -0.77
CA ASN A 37 -13.48 -5.04 -0.58
C ASN A 37 -11.97 -4.88 -0.84
N GLY A 38 -11.62 -4.25 -1.95
CA GLY A 38 -10.25 -3.87 -2.26
C GLY A 38 -9.92 -2.50 -1.66
N LEU A 39 -9.02 -2.45 -0.69
CA LEU A 39 -8.54 -1.19 -0.10
C LEU A 39 -7.37 -0.68 -0.94
N PHE A 40 -7.64 0.29 -1.82
CA PHE A 40 -6.62 0.99 -2.59
C PHE A 40 -6.20 2.27 -1.85
N PRO A 41 -5.07 2.89 -2.22
CA PRO A 41 -4.64 4.15 -1.59
C PRO A 41 -5.61 5.32 -1.78
N LEU A 42 -6.36 5.32 -2.88
CA LEU A 42 -7.21 6.46 -3.27
C LEU A 42 -8.71 6.18 -3.12
N PHE A 43 -9.10 4.90 -3.09
CA PHE A 43 -10.49 4.48 -3.02
C PHE A 43 -10.62 3.07 -2.42
N VAL A 44 -11.83 2.70 -2.04
CA VAL A 44 -12.22 1.31 -1.76
C VAL A 44 -13.07 0.84 -2.94
N LEU A 45 -12.66 -0.27 -3.53
CA LEU A 45 -13.50 -1.02 -4.46
C LEU A 45 -14.35 -1.98 -3.64
N ASP A 46 -15.65 -1.77 -3.65
CA ASP A 46 -16.63 -2.61 -2.96
C ASP A 46 -17.40 -3.41 -4.02
N TYR A 47 -17.18 -4.73 -4.04
CA TYR A 47 -17.90 -5.67 -4.90
C TYR A 47 -18.83 -6.52 -4.06
N ASN A 48 -20.13 -6.30 -4.22
CA ASN A 48 -21.18 -7.01 -3.51
C ASN A 48 -22.28 -7.43 -4.51
N PRO A 49 -22.36 -8.72 -4.89
CA PRO A 49 -23.35 -9.18 -5.87
C PRO A 49 -24.79 -9.20 -5.34
N GLY A 50 -25.00 -8.99 -4.03
CA GLY A 50 -26.33 -8.93 -3.42
C GLY A 50 -27.01 -7.55 -3.45
N VAL A 51 -26.38 -6.54 -4.06
CA VAL A 51 -26.90 -5.16 -4.17
C VAL A 51 -26.74 -4.62 -5.58
N ASP A 52 -27.55 -3.61 -5.94
CA ASP A 52 -27.46 -2.90 -7.22
C ASP A 52 -27.11 -1.41 -7.00
N PRO A 53 -26.01 -0.87 -7.57
CA PRO A 53 -25.01 -1.56 -8.39
C PRO A 53 -24.10 -2.48 -7.56
N ALA A 54 -23.73 -3.61 -8.15
CA ALA A 54 -22.87 -4.62 -7.52
C ALA A 54 -21.42 -4.16 -7.32
N VAL A 55 -20.97 -3.15 -8.07
CA VAL A 55 -19.63 -2.55 -7.95
C VAL A 55 -19.76 -1.09 -7.55
N ARG A 56 -19.05 -0.71 -6.50
CA ARG A 56 -18.98 0.67 -6.02
C ARG A 56 -17.54 1.09 -5.79
N LEU A 57 -17.23 2.33 -6.16
CA LEU A 57 -15.97 2.99 -5.83
C LEU A 57 -16.25 4.02 -4.75
N ILE A 58 -15.67 3.80 -3.57
CA ILE A 58 -15.85 4.68 -2.42
C ILE A 58 -14.55 5.46 -2.23
N PRO A 59 -14.53 6.78 -2.47
CA PRO A 59 -13.32 7.59 -2.27
C PRO A 59 -12.80 7.49 -0.85
N VAL A 60 -11.46 7.42 -0.69
CA VAL A 60 -10.83 7.24 0.63
C VAL A 60 -11.21 8.34 1.62
N TRP A 61 -11.42 9.58 1.16
CA TRP A 61 -11.78 10.72 2.00
C TRP A 61 -13.12 10.55 2.73
N ARG A 62 -14.03 9.71 2.21
CA ARG A 62 -15.30 9.40 2.88
C ARG A 62 -15.06 8.67 4.20
N PHE A 63 -14.02 7.84 4.29
CA PHE A 63 -13.69 7.14 5.53
C PHE A 63 -13.09 8.07 6.60
N PHE A 64 -12.49 9.20 6.19
CA PHE A 64 -11.98 10.21 7.14
C PHE A 64 -13.05 11.20 7.61
N THR A 65 -14.13 11.37 6.85
CA THR A 65 -15.21 12.33 7.15
C THR A 65 -16.44 11.70 7.78
N ALA A 66 -16.72 10.42 7.49
CA ALA A 66 -17.96 9.76 7.92
C ALA A 66 -17.98 9.28 9.38
N GLY A 67 -16.88 9.42 10.14
CA GLY A 67 -16.81 9.02 11.55
C GLY A 67 -17.13 7.54 11.87
N GLY A 68 -17.33 6.70 10.84
CA GLY A 68 -17.93 5.37 10.98
C GLY A 68 -16.92 4.26 11.23
N ALA A 69 -17.23 3.42 12.22
CA ALA A 69 -16.72 2.07 12.53
C ALA A 69 -15.33 1.72 11.97
N ILE A 70 -14.36 2.58 12.26
CA ILE A 70 -13.01 2.40 11.74
C ILE A 70 -12.40 1.16 12.46
N PRO A 71 -11.68 0.27 11.76
CA PRO A 71 -10.97 -0.85 12.38
C PRO A 71 -10.12 -0.38 13.57
N ARG A 72 -9.75 -1.32 14.46
CA ARG A 72 -8.72 -1.05 15.46
C ARG A 72 -7.48 -0.50 14.72
N ASN A 73 -6.96 0.64 15.15
CA ASN A 73 -5.89 1.40 14.48
C ASN A 73 -6.27 2.00 13.10
N PRO A 74 -7.26 2.91 13.06
CA PRO A 74 -7.63 3.73 11.88
C PRO A 74 -6.45 4.32 11.13
N GLU A 75 -5.49 4.79 11.89
CA GLU A 75 -4.40 5.66 11.48
C GLU A 75 -3.37 4.95 10.60
N LEU A 76 -3.31 3.61 10.64
CA LEU A 76 -2.33 2.84 9.88
C LEU A 76 -2.56 2.94 8.38
N TRP A 77 -3.81 3.03 7.94
CA TRP A 77 -4.13 3.16 6.53
C TRP A 77 -3.70 4.52 5.94
N PRO A 78 -4.10 5.69 6.50
CA PRO A 78 -3.58 6.98 6.05
C PRO A 78 -2.06 7.09 6.23
N ALA A 79 -1.48 6.57 7.31
CA ALA A 79 -0.03 6.56 7.49
C ALA A 79 0.68 5.78 6.38
N SER A 80 0.18 4.59 6.03
CA SER A 80 0.69 3.77 4.94
C SER A 80 0.62 4.52 3.60
N ILE A 81 -0.50 5.21 3.32
CA ILE A 81 -0.67 6.03 2.12
C ILE A 81 0.34 7.18 2.08
N LEU A 82 0.48 7.94 3.18
CA LEU A 82 1.42 9.07 3.26
C LEU A 82 2.86 8.63 3.05
N LEU A 83 3.28 7.52 3.68
CA LEU A 83 4.61 6.94 3.52
C LEU A 83 4.86 6.50 2.07
N HIS A 84 3.87 5.91 1.41
CA HIS A 84 3.98 5.57 0.00
C HIS A 84 4.10 6.80 -0.90
N LEU A 85 3.36 7.89 -0.61
CA LEU A 85 3.48 9.15 -1.35
C LEU A 85 4.86 9.77 -1.18
N VAL A 86 5.47 9.69 0.02
CA VAL A 86 6.87 10.10 0.24
C VAL A 86 7.83 9.28 -0.61
N ALA A 87 7.65 7.95 -0.65
CA ALA A 87 8.46 7.08 -1.51
C ALA A 87 8.29 7.43 -2.99
N LEU A 88 7.05 7.66 -3.43
CA LEU A 88 6.72 8.03 -4.80
C LEU A 88 7.34 9.38 -5.19
N ALA A 89 7.26 10.39 -4.32
CA ALA A 89 7.85 11.71 -4.55
C ALA A 89 9.39 11.63 -4.65
N SER A 90 10.04 10.85 -3.77
CA SER A 90 11.49 10.62 -3.82
C SER A 90 11.91 9.91 -5.12
N ALA A 91 11.19 8.86 -5.53
CA ALA A 91 11.44 8.15 -6.78
C ALA A 91 11.21 9.05 -8.02
N ALA A 92 10.17 9.90 -7.98
CA ALA A 92 9.89 10.88 -9.03
C ALA A 92 11.01 11.91 -9.15
N ALA A 93 11.55 12.39 -8.03
CA ALA A 93 12.70 13.29 -8.04
C ALA A 93 13.93 12.64 -8.70
N GLY A 94 14.13 11.33 -8.52
CA GLY A 94 15.15 10.58 -9.25
C GLY A 94 14.92 10.50 -10.74
N ALA A 95 13.69 10.22 -11.16
CA ALA A 95 13.36 10.04 -12.56
C ALA A 95 13.33 11.36 -13.36
N LEU A 96 12.91 12.46 -12.73
CA LEU A 96 12.74 13.77 -13.38
C LEU A 96 13.99 14.66 -13.23
N PHE A 97 14.66 14.60 -12.09
CA PHE A 97 15.76 15.52 -11.76
C PHE A 97 17.08 14.81 -11.45
N GLY A 98 17.11 13.48 -11.41
CA GLY A 98 18.31 12.71 -11.05
C GLY A 98 18.69 12.80 -9.57
N ARG A 99 17.77 13.22 -8.68
CA ARG A 99 18.05 13.54 -7.27
C ARG A 99 17.34 12.64 -6.26
N GLU A 100 17.16 11.37 -6.56
CA GLU A 100 16.56 10.45 -5.61
C GLU A 100 17.53 10.11 -4.47
N ASP A 101 17.00 10.07 -3.24
CA ASP A 101 17.65 9.39 -2.12
C ASP A 101 17.06 7.97 -1.97
N PRO A 102 17.81 6.91 -2.34
CA PRO A 102 17.30 5.54 -2.27
C PRO A 102 16.99 5.08 -0.85
N ARG A 103 17.59 5.69 0.19
CA ARG A 103 17.32 5.35 1.59
C ARG A 103 15.95 5.87 2.01
N VAL A 104 15.62 7.10 1.62
CA VAL A 104 14.29 7.68 1.84
C VAL A 104 13.24 6.88 1.08
N THR A 105 13.47 6.61 -0.21
CA THR A 105 12.51 5.83 -1.02
C THR A 105 12.29 4.44 -0.42
N GLY A 106 13.35 3.71 -0.14
CA GLY A 106 13.27 2.34 0.40
C GLY A 106 12.69 2.28 1.81
N GLY A 107 13.11 3.19 2.68
CA GLY A 107 12.63 3.26 4.08
C GLY A 107 11.15 3.62 4.14
N ALA A 108 10.73 4.64 3.39
CA ALA A 108 9.33 5.03 3.31
C ALA A 108 8.46 3.90 2.73
N LEU A 109 8.94 3.20 1.70
CA LEU A 109 8.21 2.07 1.10
C LEU A 109 8.09 0.86 2.03
N ALA A 110 9.16 0.55 2.79
CA ALA A 110 9.12 -0.50 3.81
C ALA A 110 8.14 -0.16 4.93
N LEU A 111 8.20 1.07 5.46
CA LEU A 111 7.27 1.53 6.50
C LEU A 111 5.83 1.57 5.99
N ALA A 112 5.60 1.97 4.73
CA ALA A 112 4.29 1.90 4.10
C ALA A 112 3.77 0.46 4.07
N GLY A 113 4.59 -0.50 3.62
CA GLY A 113 4.22 -1.92 3.62
C GLY A 113 3.93 -2.46 5.01
N ILE A 114 4.75 -2.15 6.02
CA ILE A 114 4.55 -2.56 7.43
C ILE A 114 3.25 -1.97 7.99
N ALA A 115 2.98 -0.68 7.77
CA ALA A 115 1.73 -0.06 8.17
C ALA A 115 0.52 -0.71 7.47
N GLY A 116 0.65 -1.03 6.18
CA GLY A 116 -0.37 -1.75 5.41
C GLY A 116 -0.63 -3.18 5.91
N LEU A 117 0.42 -3.89 6.34
CA LEU A 117 0.27 -5.19 7.02
C LEU A 117 -0.49 -5.04 8.34
N GLY A 118 -0.23 -3.96 9.09
CA GLY A 118 -1.01 -3.62 10.29
C GLY A 118 -2.49 -3.37 9.99
N VAL A 119 -2.82 -2.73 8.87
CA VAL A 119 -4.22 -2.59 8.41
C VAL A 119 -4.85 -3.96 8.17
N ALA A 120 -4.19 -4.85 7.42
CA ALA A 120 -4.70 -6.19 7.19
C ALA A 120 -4.88 -6.98 8.50
N PHE A 121 -3.92 -6.87 9.41
CA PHE A 121 -3.97 -7.48 10.74
C PHE A 121 -5.13 -6.92 11.60
N ALA A 122 -5.46 -5.64 11.49
CA ALA A 122 -6.62 -5.09 12.20
C ALA A 122 -7.94 -5.75 11.78
N PHE A 123 -8.06 -6.22 10.53
CA PHE A 123 -9.25 -6.89 10.03
C PHE A 123 -9.35 -8.36 10.43
N THR A 124 -8.26 -9.03 10.85
CA THR A 124 -8.34 -10.43 11.32
C THR A 124 -9.15 -10.58 12.61
N HIS A 125 -9.34 -9.48 13.34
CA HIS A 125 -10.17 -9.43 14.55
C HIS A 125 -11.67 -9.40 14.25
N ARG A 126 -12.08 -9.20 12.98
CA ARG A 126 -13.48 -9.19 12.59
C ARG A 126 -13.89 -10.58 12.11
N LEU A 127 -14.97 -11.10 12.70
CA LEU A 127 -15.55 -12.37 12.29
C LEU A 127 -15.98 -12.30 10.82
N ARG A 128 -15.70 -13.34 10.03
CA ARG A 128 -16.01 -13.47 8.59
C ARG A 128 -15.17 -12.60 7.64
N TYR A 129 -14.12 -11.94 8.13
CA TYR A 129 -13.18 -11.19 7.29
C TYR A 129 -11.92 -12.03 7.07
N THR A 130 -11.56 -12.22 5.80
CA THR A 130 -10.27 -12.81 5.41
C THR A 130 -9.45 -11.74 4.68
N PRO A 131 -8.54 -11.04 5.40
CA PRO A 131 -7.70 -10.01 4.80
C PRO A 131 -6.51 -10.62 4.05
N VAL A 132 -6.28 -10.17 2.82
CA VAL A 132 -5.17 -10.58 1.96
C VAL A 132 -4.30 -9.36 1.64
N PRO A 133 -3.11 -9.19 2.25
CA PRO A 133 -2.31 -7.97 2.18
C PRO A 133 -1.45 -7.87 0.91
N VAL A 134 -2.07 -7.88 -0.27
CA VAL A 134 -1.36 -7.97 -1.57
C VAL A 134 -0.38 -6.80 -1.78
N GLY A 135 -0.89 -5.57 -1.89
CA GLY A 135 -0.02 -4.41 -2.14
C GLY A 135 0.92 -4.08 -0.98
N ALA A 136 0.55 -4.37 0.26
CA ALA A 136 1.43 -4.19 1.42
C ALA A 136 2.66 -5.11 1.37
N LEU A 137 2.47 -6.39 1.03
CA LEU A 137 3.57 -7.33 0.81
C LEU A 137 4.43 -6.90 -0.38
N LEU A 138 3.80 -6.44 -1.48
CA LEU A 138 4.53 -5.95 -2.64
C LEU A 138 5.38 -4.71 -2.32
N ALA A 139 4.90 -3.80 -1.47
CA ALA A 139 5.68 -2.65 -1.01
C ALA A 139 6.95 -3.09 -0.24
N CYS A 140 6.80 -4.01 0.73
CA CYS A 140 7.95 -4.59 1.44
C CYS A 140 8.92 -5.30 0.48
N ALA A 141 8.39 -6.07 -0.47
CA ALA A 141 9.17 -6.74 -1.51
C ALA A 141 9.95 -5.75 -2.38
N LEU A 142 9.33 -4.68 -2.85
CA LEU A 142 10.00 -3.65 -3.65
C LEU A 142 11.08 -2.92 -2.85
N ALA A 143 10.82 -2.63 -1.58
CA ALA A 143 11.82 -2.08 -0.67
C ALA A 143 13.03 -3.02 -0.53
N TRP A 144 12.76 -4.31 -0.35
CA TRP A 144 13.77 -5.36 -0.25
C TRP A 144 14.60 -5.47 -1.55
N TRP A 145 13.96 -5.62 -2.70
CA TRP A 145 14.65 -5.87 -3.97
C TRP A 145 15.40 -4.66 -4.53
N TYR A 146 14.83 -3.46 -4.48
CA TYR A 146 15.43 -2.29 -5.11
C TYR A 146 16.31 -1.45 -4.19
N TYR A 147 16.06 -1.45 -2.88
CA TYR A 147 16.62 -0.42 -1.99
C TYR A 147 17.52 -0.95 -0.86
N ILE A 148 17.49 -2.25 -0.52
CA ILE A 148 18.41 -2.83 0.47
C ILE A 148 19.90 -2.56 0.21
N PRO A 149 20.41 -2.61 -1.03
CA PRO A 149 21.81 -2.31 -1.28
C PRO A 149 22.24 -0.89 -0.85
N ALA A 150 21.30 0.04 -0.74
CA ALA A 150 21.58 1.40 -0.25
C ALA A 150 21.74 1.46 1.28
N PHE A 151 21.04 0.57 2.01
CA PHE A 151 21.15 0.43 3.46
C PHE A 151 22.40 -0.34 3.87
N ARG A 152 22.74 -1.45 3.18
CA ARG A 152 23.95 -2.24 3.50
C ARG A 152 25.22 -1.40 3.46
N ARG A 153 25.36 -0.54 2.45
CA ARG A 153 26.49 0.39 2.30
C ARG A 153 26.64 1.42 3.42
N MET A 154 25.63 1.59 4.27
CA MET A 154 25.73 2.45 5.45
C MET A 154 26.47 1.75 6.60
N PHE A 155 26.33 0.43 6.72
CA PHE A 155 26.92 -0.37 7.79
C PHE A 155 28.31 -0.91 7.44
N GLU A 156 28.69 -0.87 6.16
CA GLU A 156 30.02 -1.24 5.67
C GLU A 156 31.04 -0.08 5.71
N ARG A 157 30.66 1.06 6.29
CA ARG A 157 31.53 2.22 6.53
C ARG A 157 31.93 2.28 8.00
#